data_AF-A0A1Q7KC47-F1
#
_entry.id   AF-A0A1Q7KC47-F1
#
_cell.length_a   1.000
_cell.length_b   1.000
_cell.length_c   1.000
_cell.angle_alpha   90.00
_cell.angle_beta   90.00
_cell.angle_gamma   90.00
#
_symmetry.space_group_name_H-M   'P 1'
#
loop_
_entity.id
_entity.type
_entity.pdbx_description
1 polymer ?
#
loop_
_entity_poly.entity_id
_entity_poly.type
_entity_poly.pdbx_seq_one_letter_code
_entity_poly.pdbx_strand_id
1 'polypeptide(L)'
;MALRLVERGVRMVQIYFGNGQPWDNYEDIMVHEKLARQADRPIAALLGDLKARGLLNETLVVCGGDFGFKPVENPAHVHDVHATIVYLLGLDHEKLTYRYSGRDFRLTDVTGRVIHDVIA
;
A
#
# COMPACT_ATOMS: atom_id res chain seq x y z
N MET A 1 -2.42 8.36 -16.10
CA MET A 1 -0.99 8.73 -16.12
C MET A 1 -0.11 7.63 -15.53
N ALA A 2 -0.46 7.06 -14.38
CA ALA A 2 0.30 6.00 -13.69
C ALA A 2 0.73 4.83 -14.60
N LEU A 3 -0.20 4.26 -15.36
CA LEU A 3 0.09 3.15 -16.27
C LEU A 3 1.22 3.43 -17.25
N ARG A 4 1.26 4.64 -17.84
CA ARG A 4 2.34 5.04 -18.76
C ARG A 4 3.71 5.18 -18.09
N LEU A 5 3.73 5.39 -16.78
CA LEU A 5 4.97 5.41 -15.98
C LEU A 5 5.44 3.99 -15.71
N VAL A 6 4.50 3.09 -15.36
CA VAL A 6 4.79 1.66 -15.19
C VAL A 6 5.35 1.06 -16.49
N GLU A 7 4.71 1.35 -17.63
CA GLU A 7 5.20 0.92 -18.96
C GLU A 7 6.58 1.46 -19.32
N ARG A 8 7.00 2.58 -18.72
CA ARG A 8 8.33 3.17 -18.92
C ARG A 8 9.37 2.64 -17.94
N GLY A 9 9.01 1.67 -17.10
CA GLY A 9 9.92 1.05 -16.13
C GLY A 9 10.18 1.89 -14.87
N VAL A 10 9.31 2.85 -14.55
CA VAL A 10 9.41 3.60 -13.28
C VAL A 10 9.24 2.61 -12.12
N ARG A 11 10.22 2.58 -11.21
CA ARG A 11 10.31 1.55 -10.14
C ARG A 11 9.27 1.70 -9.04
N MET A 12 8.81 2.91 -8.79
CA MET A 12 7.78 3.20 -7.79
C MET A 12 6.88 4.32 -8.31
N VAL A 13 5.58 4.06 -8.34
CA VAL A 13 4.56 5.04 -8.73
C VAL A 13 3.59 5.18 -7.57
N GLN A 14 3.60 6.34 -6.92
CA GLN A 14 2.63 6.68 -5.89
C GLN A 14 1.46 7.42 -6.52
N ILE A 15 0.24 7.01 -6.14
CA ILE A 15 -0.99 7.64 -6.60
C ILE A 15 -1.73 8.12 -5.35
N TYR A 16 -2.20 9.36 -5.41
CA TYR A 16 -2.97 9.97 -4.34
C TYR A 16 -4.35 10.38 -4.87
N PHE A 17 -5.37 10.24 -4.03
CA PHE A 17 -6.74 10.57 -4.37
C PHE A 17 -7.09 12.02 -4.03
N GLY A 18 -7.36 12.81 -5.08
CA GLY A 18 -7.93 14.16 -5.02
C GLY A 18 -6.96 15.29 -4.67
N ASN A 19 -7.45 16.53 -4.76
CA ASN A 19 -6.72 17.73 -4.34
C ASN A 19 -6.95 17.97 -2.84
N GLY A 20 -5.89 18.24 -2.08
CA GLY A 20 -5.99 18.41 -0.62
C GLY A 20 -6.05 17.06 0.11
N GLN A 21 -6.92 16.92 1.11
CA GLN A 21 -7.10 15.70 1.91
C GLN A 21 -8.56 15.23 1.91
N PRO A 22 -9.12 14.80 0.76
CA PRO A 22 -10.52 14.39 0.70
C PRO A 22 -10.83 13.15 1.55
N TRP A 23 -9.81 12.37 1.92
CA TRP A 23 -9.94 11.25 2.85
C TRP A 23 -10.07 11.70 4.32
N ASP A 24 -9.62 12.92 4.66
CA ASP A 24 -9.73 13.53 5.99
C ASP A 24 -10.98 14.41 6.04
N ASN A 25 -12.14 13.77 5.87
CA ASN A 25 -13.42 14.44 5.77
C ASN A 25 -14.26 14.14 7.02
N TYR A 26 -14.87 15.20 7.59
CA TYR A 26 -15.68 15.15 8.82
C TYR A 26 -17.16 15.45 8.56
N GLU A 27 -17.58 15.42 7.30
CA GLU A 27 -18.96 15.66 6.86
C GLU A 27 -19.82 14.39 6.98
N ASP A 28 -21.07 14.50 6.55
CA ASP A 28 -22.04 13.40 6.52
C ASP A 28 -21.57 12.19 5.68
N ILE A 29 -21.97 10.98 6.08
CA ILE A 29 -21.62 9.71 5.43
C ILE A 29 -21.94 9.67 3.93
N MET A 30 -22.97 10.39 3.50
CA MET A 30 -23.37 10.48 2.08
C MET A 30 -22.33 11.24 1.23
N VAL A 31 -21.49 12.08 1.84
CA VAL A 31 -20.33 12.70 1.18
C VAL A 31 -19.24 11.64 0.96
N HIS A 32 -18.99 10.79 1.95
CA HIS A 32 -18.01 9.71 1.83
C HIS A 32 -18.38 8.69 0.75
N GLU A 33 -19.67 8.39 0.56
CA GLU A 33 -20.13 7.53 -0.55
C GLU A 33 -19.69 8.07 -1.92
N LYS A 34 -19.79 9.40 -2.12
CA LYS A 34 -19.38 10.04 -3.37
C LYS A 34 -17.86 9.97 -3.55
N LEU A 35 -17.11 10.23 -2.48
CA LEU A 35 -15.64 10.17 -2.49
C LEU A 35 -15.13 8.75 -2.75
N ALA A 36 -15.74 7.75 -2.12
CA ALA A 36 -15.43 6.34 -2.36
C ALA A 36 -15.63 5.96 -3.83
N ARG A 37 -16.76 6.35 -4.45
CA ARG A 37 -17.00 6.11 -5.89
C ARG A 37 -15.99 6.79 -6.80
N GLN A 38 -15.51 7.97 -6.42
CA GLN A 38 -14.51 8.72 -7.19
C GLN A 38 -13.13 8.05 -7.12
N ALA A 39 -12.78 7.40 -6.01
CA ALA A 39 -11.53 6.64 -5.86
C ALA A 39 -11.62 5.24 -6.49
N ASP A 40 -12.74 4.56 -6.33
CA ASP A 40 -12.95 3.16 -6.76
C ASP A 40 -12.78 2.98 -8.28
N ARG A 41 -13.45 3.82 -9.09
CA ARG A 41 -13.42 3.67 -10.56
C ARG A 41 -12.00 3.79 -11.15
N PRO A 42 -11.17 4.79 -10.78
CA PRO A 42 -9.78 4.85 -11.22
C PRO A 42 -8.91 3.67 -10.77
N ILE A 43 -9.12 3.16 -9.55
CA ILE A 43 -8.38 1.99 -9.05
C ILE A 43 -8.73 0.76 -9.91
N ALA A 44 -10.02 0.50 -10.11
CA ALA A 44 -10.49 -0.60 -10.96
C ALA A 44 -9.96 -0.48 -12.40
N ALA A 45 -9.98 0.72 -12.97
CA ALA A 45 -9.44 0.98 -14.30
C ALA A 45 -7.93 0.68 -14.38
N LEU A 46 -7.15 1.14 -13.40
CA LEU A 46 -5.71 0.88 -13.36
C LEU A 46 -5.40 -0.62 -13.26
N LEU A 47 -6.11 -1.35 -12.39
CA LEU A 47 -5.94 -2.79 -12.24
C LEU A 47 -6.30 -3.54 -13.53
N GLY A 48 -7.41 -3.17 -14.17
CA GLY A 48 -7.83 -3.74 -15.46
C GLY A 48 -6.82 -3.47 -16.56
N ASP A 49 -6.29 -2.25 -16.62
CA ASP A 49 -5.27 -1.83 -17.58
C ASP A 49 -3.94 -2.58 -17.40
N LEU A 50 -3.47 -2.71 -16.14
CA LEU A 50 -2.27 -3.50 -15.83
C LEU A 50 -2.45 -4.96 -16.24
N LYS A 51 -3.63 -5.54 -15.94
CA LYS A 51 -3.96 -6.92 -16.31
C LYS A 51 -3.98 -7.11 -17.83
N ALA A 52 -4.63 -6.21 -18.56
CA ALA A 52 -4.74 -6.28 -20.02
C ALA A 52 -3.37 -6.21 -20.74
N ARG A 53 -2.35 -5.63 -20.08
CA ARG A 53 -0.98 -5.51 -20.60
C ARG A 53 -0.02 -6.57 -20.05
N GLY A 54 -0.51 -7.51 -19.24
CA GLY A 54 0.31 -8.52 -18.58
C GLY A 54 1.20 -7.99 -17.44
N LEU A 55 1.11 -6.70 -17.11
CA LEU A 55 1.95 -6.04 -16.12
C LEU A 55 1.54 -6.33 -14.67
N LEU A 56 0.29 -6.77 -14.46
CA LEU A 56 -0.21 -7.04 -13.10
C LEU A 56 0.58 -8.15 -12.39
N ASN A 57 1.11 -9.13 -13.12
CA ASN A 57 1.87 -10.24 -12.54
C ASN A 57 3.30 -9.84 -12.12
N GLU A 58 3.79 -8.70 -12.62
CA GLU A 58 5.15 -8.20 -12.36
C GLU A 58 5.14 -6.93 -11.48
N THR A 59 3.95 -6.46 -11.10
CA THR A 59 3.77 -5.21 -10.35
C THR A 59 3.11 -5.51 -9.00
N LEU A 60 3.83 -5.21 -7.92
CA LEU A 60 3.22 -5.16 -6.59
C LEU A 60 2.32 -3.91 -6.49
N VAL A 61 1.01 -4.12 -6.35
CA VAL A 61 0.05 -3.03 -6.13
C VAL A 61 -0.37 -3.03 -4.66
N VAL A 62 -0.08 -1.92 -3.96
CA VAL A 62 -0.51 -1.70 -2.57
C VAL A 62 -1.59 -0.62 -2.59
N CYS A 63 -2.77 -0.94 -2.05
CA CYS A 63 -3.89 -0.02 -1.95
C CYS A 63 -4.34 0.05 -0.48
N GLY A 64 -4.37 1.24 0.09
CA GLY A 64 -4.74 1.48 1.48
C GLY A 64 -5.04 2.94 1.74
N GLY A 65 -5.52 3.23 2.94
CA GLY A 65 -5.73 4.59 3.44
C GLY A 65 -4.87 4.85 4.68
N ASP A 66 -4.76 6.12 5.07
CA ASP A 66 -3.87 6.55 6.16
C ASP A 66 -4.42 6.18 7.54
N PHE A 67 -5.75 6.12 7.67
CA PHE A 67 -6.44 5.80 8.91
C PHE A 67 -7.49 4.73 8.70
N GLY A 68 -7.56 3.81 9.65
CA GLY A 68 -8.62 2.82 9.77
C GLY A 68 -9.28 2.92 11.13
N PHE A 69 -10.50 2.41 11.24
CA PHE A 69 -11.14 2.20 12.54
C PHE A 69 -10.66 0.87 13.15
N LYS A 70 -11.42 0.29 14.07
CA LYS A 70 -11.12 -0.99 14.69
C LYS A 70 -11.09 -2.13 13.65
N PRO A 71 -9.99 -2.91 13.55
CA PRO A 71 -9.95 -4.08 12.68
C PRO A 71 -10.94 -5.15 13.16
N VAL A 72 -11.65 -5.76 12.22
CA VAL A 72 -12.69 -6.76 12.49
C VAL A 72 -12.15 -8.19 12.35
N GLU A 73 -11.27 -8.42 11.38
CA GLU A 73 -10.73 -9.74 11.04
C GLU A 73 -9.23 -9.63 10.75
N ASN A 74 -8.45 -10.64 11.14
CA ASN A 74 -7.00 -10.77 10.90
C ASN A 74 -6.23 -9.45 11.16
N PRO A 75 -6.29 -8.90 12.40
CA PRO A 75 -5.64 -7.64 12.70
C PRO A 75 -4.12 -7.75 12.46
N ALA A 76 -3.60 -6.78 11.73
CA ALA A 76 -2.18 -6.64 11.44
C ALA A 76 -1.69 -5.25 11.83
N HIS A 77 -0.45 -5.16 12.29
CA HIS A 77 0.19 -3.86 12.51
C HIS A 77 0.75 -3.33 11.19
N VAL A 78 0.90 -2.00 11.06
CA VAL A 78 1.53 -1.40 9.86
C VAL A 78 2.95 -1.94 9.61
N HIS A 79 3.66 -2.32 10.67
CA HIS A 79 4.97 -2.96 10.56
C HIS A 79 4.90 -4.35 9.90
N ASP A 80 3.81 -5.10 10.09
CA ASP A 80 3.61 -6.41 9.44
C ASP A 80 3.34 -6.21 7.94
N VAL A 81 2.54 -5.19 7.60
CA VAL A 81 2.27 -4.81 6.20
C VAL A 81 3.57 -4.39 5.51
N HIS A 82 4.36 -3.52 6.13
CA HIS A 82 5.66 -3.10 5.59
C HIS A 82 6.65 -4.26 5.46
N ALA A 83 6.73 -5.16 6.46
CA ALA A 83 7.58 -6.35 6.38
C ALA A 83 7.18 -7.24 5.21
N THR A 84 5.88 -7.41 4.99
CA THR A 84 5.34 -8.20 3.87
C THR A 84 5.67 -7.56 2.52
N ILE A 85 5.56 -6.24 2.39
CA ILE A 85 5.95 -5.51 1.16
C ILE A 85 7.44 -5.71 0.86
N VAL A 86 8.31 -5.51 1.86
CA VAL A 86 9.77 -5.67 1.70
C VAL A 86 10.12 -7.11 1.32
N TYR A 87 9.44 -8.08 1.93
CA TYR A 87 9.57 -9.50 1.59
C TYR A 87 9.19 -9.80 0.14
N LEU A 88 8.06 -9.28 -0.35
CA LEU A 88 7.62 -9.44 -1.75
C LEU A 88 8.57 -8.76 -2.76
N LEU A 89 9.34 -7.77 -2.31
CA LEU A 89 10.41 -7.16 -3.10
C LEU A 89 11.73 -7.96 -3.07
N GLY A 90 11.75 -9.12 -2.40
CA GLY A 90 12.89 -10.03 -2.32
C GLY A 90 13.90 -9.68 -1.21
N LEU A 91 13.52 -8.85 -0.25
CA LEU A 91 14.39 -8.42 0.84
C LEU A 91 13.95 -9.02 2.18
N ASP A 92 14.93 -9.40 2.99
CA ASP A 92 14.74 -9.82 4.36
C ASP A 92 14.79 -8.59 5.28
N HIS A 93 13.65 -8.22 5.84
CA HIS A 93 13.52 -7.00 6.65
C HIS A 93 14.31 -7.04 7.97
N GLU A 94 14.80 -8.21 8.40
CA GLU A 94 15.58 -8.37 9.63
C GLU A 94 17.09 -8.22 9.40
N LYS A 95 17.58 -8.50 8.19
CA LYS A 95 19.02 -8.49 7.87
C LYS A 95 19.67 -7.11 7.82
N LEU A 96 18.88 -6.04 7.70
CA LEU A 96 19.37 -4.65 7.67
C LEU A 96 19.17 -3.93 9.02
N THR A 97 19.33 -4.67 10.12
CA THR A 97 19.24 -4.13 11.47
C THR A 97 20.57 -3.52 11.92
N TYR A 98 20.57 -2.26 12.35
CA TYR A 98 21.75 -1.58 12.89
C TYR A 98 21.43 -0.86 14.20
N ARG A 99 22.41 -0.80 15.11
CA ARG A 99 22.28 -0.11 16.39
C ARG A 99 22.64 1.37 16.25
N TYR A 100 21.73 2.27 16.62
CA TYR A 100 21.95 3.71 16.63
C TYR A 100 21.29 4.34 17.86
N SER A 101 21.95 5.31 18.50
CA SER A 101 21.40 6.01 19.69
C SER A 101 20.82 5.08 20.78
N GLY A 102 21.42 3.90 20.98
CA GLY A 102 20.99 2.91 21.97
C GLY A 102 19.85 1.97 21.53
N ARG A 103 19.26 2.15 20.34
CA ARG A 103 18.15 1.34 19.82
C ARG A 103 18.53 0.65 18.50
N ASP A 104 17.99 -0.54 18.28
CA ASP A 104 18.07 -1.18 16.96
C ASP A 104 17.13 -0.47 15.97
N PHE A 105 17.58 -0.25 14.75
CA PHE A 105 16.79 0.32 13.66
C PHE A 105 16.82 -0.66 12.49
N ARG A 106 15.65 -0.87 11.88
CA ARG A 106 15.48 -1.60 10.62
C ARG A 106 14.35 -0.97 9.81
N LEU A 107 14.20 -1.37 8.55
CA LEU A 107 13.26 -0.74 7.60
C LEU A 107 11.80 -0.73 8.08
N THR A 108 11.42 -1.70 8.91
CA THR A 108 10.07 -1.88 9.47
C THR A 108 10.00 -1.50 10.95
N ASP A 109 10.98 -0.74 11.45
CA ASP A 109 11.23 -0.54 12.88
C ASP A 109 11.50 -1.87 13.63
N VAL A 110 11.70 -1.87 14.96
CA VAL A 110 12.10 -3.03 15.79
C VAL A 110 11.07 -4.16 15.91
N THR A 111 9.97 -4.11 15.15
CA THR A 111 8.89 -5.11 15.18
C THR A 111 8.39 -5.39 13.76
N GLY A 112 7.34 -6.21 13.64
CA GLY A 112 6.77 -6.64 12.36
C GLY A 112 7.10 -8.11 12.05
N ARG A 113 6.13 -8.82 11.47
CA ARG A 113 6.27 -10.16 10.88
C ARG A 113 5.75 -10.17 9.46
N VAL A 114 6.28 -11.05 8.61
CA VAL A 114 5.69 -11.30 7.29
C VAL A 114 4.33 -11.98 7.45
N ILE A 115 3.31 -11.46 6.78
CA ILE A 115 1.96 -12.01 6.78
C ILE A 115 1.89 -13.02 5.64
N HIS A 116 2.22 -14.28 5.92
CA HIS A 116 2.23 -15.32 4.89
C HIS A 116 0.84 -15.68 4.35
N ASP A 117 -0.21 -15.47 5.15
CA ASP A 117 -1.59 -15.84 4.80
C ASP A 117 -2.17 -15.03 3.62
N VAL A 118 -1.53 -13.90 3.24
CA VAL A 118 -1.99 -13.02 2.15
C VAL A 118 -1.15 -13.14 0.87
N ILE A 119 -0.15 -14.03 0.87
CA ILE A 119 0.74 -14.24 -0.27
C ILE A 119 0.19 -15.38 -1.13
N ALA A 120 0.12 -15.16 -2.45
CA ALA A 120 -0.40 -16.11 -3.44
C ALA A 120 0.68 -17.06 -3.98
#